data_AF-A0A9W8D7J5-F1
#
_entry.id   AF-A0A9W8D7J5-F1
#
_cell.length_a   1.000
_cell.length_b   1.000
_cell.length_c   1.000
_cell.angle_alpha   90.00
_cell.angle_beta   90.00
_cell.angle_gamma   90.00
#
_symmetry.space_group_name_H-M   'P 1'
#
loop_
_entity.id
_entity.type
_entity.pdbx_description
1 polymer ?
#
loop_
_entity_poly.entity_id
_entity_poly.type
_entity_poly.pdbx_seq_one_letter_code
_entity_poly.pdbx_strand_id
1 'polypeptide(L)'
;MNLWEGTKRGVNRAGAAVRGGSGTQHSDPEFNEQEQRFRNLERRAMRLMEETKGYRTSIAEVTSAQTALAENLASFVIDVQRPQDYQTAYRQAATTISQTSHPQFNEIYTRTVLQPMAQYCGYLPEFEKAIKKRKQLADDLEKARRQLSKEQSKSPEDPSGIERAEQDVQYAEDAHNTLNRTLIAEIPKLINTRVYVTDPSFEAFVKTQLQFFSDSLQNMAVVQQRLPSVGGPGDDSVLDERIENVMSQVRSLNICTLNV
;
A
#
# COMPACT_ATOMS: atom_id res chain seq x y z
N MET A 1 14.29 -16.57 -38.91
CA MET A 1 15.44 -17.04 -38.10
C MET A 1 16.60 -16.10 -38.43
N ASN A 2 17.14 -15.30 -37.50
CA ASN A 2 17.87 -15.79 -36.35
C ASN A 2 17.61 -14.93 -35.09
N LEU A 3 16.88 -15.53 -34.14
CA LEU A 3 16.71 -15.05 -32.77
C LEU A 3 18.07 -14.89 -32.03
N TRP A 4 19.14 -15.45 -32.59
CA TRP A 4 20.50 -15.47 -32.05
C TRP A 4 21.31 -14.18 -32.27
N GLU A 5 20.97 -13.33 -33.25
CA GLU A 5 21.70 -12.07 -33.48
C GLU A 5 21.27 -10.95 -32.51
N GLY A 6 20.00 -10.96 -32.08
CA GLY A 6 19.49 -10.03 -31.08
C GLY A 6 20.10 -10.26 -29.69
N THR A 7 20.32 -11.53 -29.32
CA THR A 7 20.90 -11.90 -28.03
C THR A 7 22.38 -11.52 -27.93
N LYS A 8 23.14 -11.60 -29.04
CA LYS A 8 24.55 -11.16 -29.09
C LYS A 8 24.73 -9.67 -28.81
N ARG A 9 23.77 -8.81 -29.21
CA ARG A 9 23.81 -7.37 -28.89
C ARG A 9 23.50 -7.09 -27.42
N GLY A 10 22.64 -7.89 -26.79
CA GLY A 10 22.37 -7.83 -25.34
C GLY A 10 23.55 -8.25 -24.48
N VAL A 11 24.27 -9.31 -24.89
CA VAL A 11 25.47 -9.80 -24.18
C VAL A 11 26.65 -8.85 -24.32
N ASN A 12 26.82 -8.16 -25.46
CA ASN A 12 27.86 -7.14 -25.61
C ASN A 12 27.58 -5.86 -24.80
N ARG A 13 26.31 -5.53 -24.48
CA ARG A 13 25.99 -4.46 -23.51
C ARG A 13 26.24 -4.89 -22.07
N ALA A 14 25.96 -6.15 -21.72
CA ALA A 14 26.26 -6.69 -20.40
C ALA A 14 27.80 -6.80 -20.15
N GLY A 15 28.59 -7.16 -21.17
CA GLY A 15 30.05 -7.19 -21.09
C GLY A 15 30.71 -5.81 -21.03
N ALA A 16 30.06 -4.76 -21.56
CA ALA A 16 30.54 -3.38 -21.46
C ALA A 16 30.32 -2.77 -20.06
N ALA A 17 29.38 -3.30 -19.27
CA ALA A 17 29.15 -2.85 -17.89
C ALA A 17 30.24 -3.33 -16.91
N VAL A 18 30.99 -4.39 -17.25
CA VAL A 18 32.02 -4.99 -16.36
C VAL A 18 33.45 -4.50 -16.67
N ARG A 19 33.64 -3.65 -17.70
CA ARG A 19 34.94 -3.06 -18.07
C ARG A 19 35.02 -1.55 -17.88
N GLY A 20 34.18 -0.98 -17.02
CA GLY A 20 34.39 0.36 -16.48
C GLY A 20 35.37 0.27 -15.32
N GLY A 21 36.67 0.28 -15.61
CA GLY A 21 37.68 0.44 -14.57
C GLY A 21 37.38 1.67 -13.72
N SER A 22 37.46 1.50 -12.40
CA SER A 22 37.63 2.50 -11.33
C SER A 22 37.72 3.96 -11.79
N GLY A 23 36.65 4.48 -12.38
CA GLY A 23 36.40 5.92 -12.40
C GLY A 23 36.08 6.26 -10.96
N THR A 24 36.75 7.27 -10.41
CA THR A 24 36.39 7.86 -9.12
C THR A 24 34.91 8.21 -9.15
N GLN A 25 34.08 7.27 -8.72
CA GLN A 25 32.67 7.50 -8.48
C GLN A 25 32.69 8.55 -7.38
N HIS A 26 32.45 9.81 -7.73
CA HIS A 26 32.26 10.84 -6.73
C HIS A 26 31.07 10.38 -5.91
N SER A 27 31.37 9.77 -4.77
CA SER A 27 30.39 9.45 -3.76
C SER A 27 29.72 10.78 -3.45
N ASP A 28 28.40 10.82 -3.59
CA ASP A 28 27.57 11.94 -3.14
C ASP A 28 26.84 11.44 -1.89
N PRO A 29 27.49 11.50 -0.71
CA PRO A 29 26.95 10.89 0.50
C PRO A 29 25.64 11.55 0.92
N GLU A 30 25.52 12.86 0.68
CA GLU A 30 24.33 13.64 1.02
C GLU A 30 23.13 13.21 0.19
N PHE A 31 23.27 13.11 -1.14
CA PHE A 31 22.20 12.58 -1.98
C PHE A 31 21.88 11.12 -1.65
N ASN A 32 22.90 10.29 -1.43
CA ASN A 32 22.70 8.87 -1.11
C ASN A 32 21.88 8.67 0.16
N GLU A 33 22.11 9.49 1.19
CA GLU A 33 21.29 9.51 2.40
C GLU A 33 19.84 9.88 2.07
N GLN A 34 19.62 10.95 1.31
CA GLN A 34 18.26 11.37 0.94
C GLN A 34 17.54 10.33 0.08
N GLU A 35 18.21 9.70 -0.89
CA GLU A 35 17.64 8.61 -1.66
C GLU A 35 17.25 7.44 -0.75
N GLN A 36 18.12 7.02 0.17
CA GLN A 36 17.81 5.93 1.08
C GLN A 36 16.58 6.24 1.96
N ARG A 37 16.48 7.47 2.46
CA ARG A 37 15.33 7.93 3.24
C ARG A 37 14.05 7.97 2.41
N PHE A 38 14.13 8.44 1.17
CA PHE A 38 13.00 8.42 0.22
C PHE A 38 12.54 6.98 -0.05
N ARG A 39 13.44 6.04 -0.33
CA ARG A 39 13.08 4.62 -0.59
C ARG A 39 12.41 3.97 0.61
N ASN A 40 12.85 4.31 1.81
CA ASN A 40 12.25 3.83 3.05
C ASN A 40 10.83 4.39 3.22
N LEU A 41 10.66 5.69 3.02
CA LEU A 41 9.36 6.35 3.02
C LEU A 41 8.42 5.73 1.98
N GLU A 42 8.85 5.62 0.72
CA GLU A 42 8.07 5.10 -0.41
C GLU A 42 7.51 3.71 -0.09
N ARG A 43 8.38 2.79 0.35
CA ARG A 43 7.96 1.43 0.71
C ARG A 43 6.93 1.41 1.85
N ARG A 44 7.16 2.21 2.89
CA ARG A 44 6.28 2.26 4.07
C ARG A 44 4.94 2.91 3.75
N ALA A 45 4.94 4.02 3.02
CA ALA A 45 3.75 4.75 2.64
C ALA A 45 2.86 3.91 1.70
N MET A 46 3.46 3.26 0.68
CA MET A 46 2.72 2.37 -0.22
C MET A 46 2.15 1.16 0.50
N ARG A 47 2.91 0.55 1.43
CA ARG A 47 2.38 -0.52 2.27
C ARG A 47 1.21 -0.03 3.13
N LEU A 48 1.37 1.09 3.82
CA LEU A 48 0.30 1.66 4.64
C LEU A 48 -0.97 1.94 3.83
N MET A 49 -0.82 2.47 2.61
CA MET A 49 -1.94 2.70 1.71
C MET A 49 -2.67 1.40 1.34
N GLU A 50 -1.93 0.32 1.10
CA GLU A 50 -2.53 -0.99 0.81
C GLU A 50 -3.28 -1.56 2.02
N GLU A 51 -2.67 -1.52 3.20
CA GLU A 51 -3.30 -1.97 4.46
C GLU A 51 -4.58 -1.15 4.77
N THR A 52 -4.55 0.17 4.50
CA THR A 52 -5.71 1.06 4.69
C THR A 52 -6.87 0.71 3.74
N LYS A 53 -6.58 0.38 2.48
CA LYS A 53 -7.61 -0.13 1.56
C LYS A 53 -8.13 -1.49 2.02
N GLY A 54 -7.21 -2.38 2.39
CA GLY A 54 -7.53 -3.73 2.88
C GLY A 54 -8.47 -3.69 4.07
N TYR A 55 -8.19 -2.84 5.07
CA TYR A 55 -9.05 -2.69 6.23
C TYR A 55 -10.50 -2.29 5.88
N ARG A 56 -10.67 -1.32 4.98
CA ARG A 56 -12.01 -0.93 4.51
C ARG A 56 -12.74 -2.08 3.83
N THR A 57 -12.03 -2.83 2.98
CA THR A 57 -12.57 -4.03 2.34
C THR A 57 -12.99 -5.07 3.38
N SER A 58 -12.16 -5.33 4.39
CA SER A 58 -12.50 -6.27 5.47
C SER A 58 -13.75 -5.85 6.26
N ILE A 59 -13.95 -4.55 6.52
CA ILE A 59 -15.18 -4.08 7.17
C ILE A 59 -16.41 -4.31 6.29
N ALA A 60 -16.30 -4.09 4.98
CA ALA A 60 -17.37 -4.39 4.03
C ALA A 60 -17.68 -5.90 3.97
N GLU A 61 -16.66 -6.75 3.95
CA GLU A 61 -16.80 -8.22 3.95
C GLU A 61 -17.45 -8.72 5.25
N VAL A 62 -17.01 -8.24 6.41
CA VAL A 62 -17.61 -8.59 7.71
C VAL A 62 -19.08 -8.16 7.76
N THR A 63 -19.38 -6.95 7.30
CA THR A 63 -20.76 -6.45 7.27
C THR A 63 -21.64 -7.28 6.34
N SER A 64 -21.13 -7.65 5.16
CA SER A 64 -21.83 -8.51 4.20
C SER A 64 -22.08 -9.91 4.75
N ALA A 65 -21.05 -10.53 5.34
CA ALA A 65 -21.16 -11.84 5.98
C ALA A 65 -22.15 -11.83 7.14
N GLN A 66 -22.18 -10.75 7.94
CA GLN A 66 -23.15 -10.58 9.02
C GLN A 66 -24.59 -10.51 8.50
N THR A 67 -24.85 -9.76 7.43
CA THR A 67 -26.16 -9.69 6.78
C THR A 67 -26.58 -11.06 6.25
N ALA A 68 -25.70 -11.76 5.54
CA ALA A 68 -26.00 -13.10 5.01
C ALA A 68 -26.29 -14.11 6.14
N LEU A 69 -25.54 -14.05 7.23
CA LEU A 69 -25.79 -14.88 8.41
C LEU A 69 -27.16 -14.56 9.03
N ALA A 70 -27.51 -13.28 9.15
CA ALA A 70 -28.82 -12.85 9.63
C ALA A 70 -29.98 -13.34 8.75
N GLU A 71 -29.84 -13.26 7.43
CA GLU A 71 -30.84 -13.74 6.47
C GLU A 71 -31.01 -15.26 6.55
N ASN A 72 -29.89 -15.99 6.60
CA ASN A 72 -29.92 -17.45 6.76
C ASN A 72 -30.57 -17.85 8.08
N LEU A 73 -30.20 -17.23 9.20
CA LEU A 73 -30.82 -17.49 10.51
C LEU A 73 -32.33 -17.24 10.49
N ALA A 74 -32.79 -16.15 9.86
CA ALA A 74 -34.21 -15.86 9.75
C ALA A 74 -34.95 -16.83 8.79
N SER A 75 -34.25 -17.47 7.86
CA SER A 75 -34.82 -18.45 6.92
C SER A 75 -35.08 -19.81 7.56
N PHE A 76 -34.36 -20.15 8.64
CA PHE A 76 -34.54 -21.39 9.39
C PHE A 76 -35.84 -21.34 10.21
N VAL A 77 -36.95 -21.75 9.61
CA VAL A 77 -38.22 -21.99 10.31
C VAL A 77 -38.08 -23.26 11.15
N ILE A 78 -37.51 -23.14 12.36
CA ILE A 78 -37.22 -24.32 13.20
C ILE A 78 -38.43 -24.76 14.04
N ASP A 79 -39.42 -23.91 14.31
CA ASP A 79 -40.62 -24.35 15.03
C ASP A 79 -41.73 -23.31 14.96
N VAL A 80 -42.96 -23.73 14.63
CA VAL A 80 -44.18 -22.89 14.74
C VAL A 80 -44.44 -22.48 16.20
N GLN A 81 -43.78 -23.11 17.16
CA GLN A 81 -43.98 -22.91 18.60
C GLN A 81 -42.94 -22.01 19.30
N ARG A 82 -41.90 -21.53 18.59
CA ARG A 82 -40.87 -20.66 19.21
C ARG A 82 -41.04 -19.20 18.77
N PRO A 83 -41.08 -18.21 19.68
CA PRO A 83 -41.16 -16.80 19.29
C PRO A 83 -39.97 -16.41 18.40
N GLN A 84 -40.25 -15.93 17.19
CA GLN A 84 -39.31 -15.47 16.16
C GLN A 84 -38.61 -14.13 16.51
N ASP A 85 -38.75 -13.67 17.76
CA ASP A 85 -38.50 -12.28 18.14
C ASP A 85 -37.02 -11.89 18.10
N TYR A 86 -36.12 -12.81 18.44
CA TYR A 86 -34.68 -12.56 18.44
C TYR A 86 -34.05 -12.74 17.05
N GLN A 87 -34.52 -13.69 16.23
CA GLN A 87 -34.04 -13.87 14.84
C GLN A 87 -34.43 -12.66 13.98
N THR A 88 -35.67 -12.21 14.12
CA THR A 88 -36.18 -11.01 13.45
C THR A 88 -35.42 -9.76 13.92
N ALA A 89 -35.17 -9.63 15.24
CA ALA A 89 -34.38 -8.52 15.77
C ALA A 89 -32.93 -8.55 15.29
N TYR A 90 -32.29 -9.72 15.22
CA TYR A 90 -30.93 -9.86 14.71
C TYR A 90 -30.85 -9.48 13.23
N ARG A 91 -31.81 -9.94 12.42
CA ARG A 91 -31.91 -9.54 11.02
C ARG A 91 -32.09 -8.04 10.87
N GLN A 92 -32.96 -7.42 11.66
CA GLN A 92 -33.16 -5.98 11.65
C GLN A 92 -31.88 -5.24 12.04
N ALA A 93 -31.22 -5.63 13.12
CA ALA A 93 -29.96 -5.05 13.57
C ALA A 93 -28.85 -5.16 12.51
N ALA A 94 -28.63 -6.34 11.94
CA ALA A 94 -27.68 -6.55 10.85
C ALA A 94 -28.00 -5.71 9.61
N THR A 95 -29.29 -5.61 9.25
CA THR A 95 -29.75 -4.75 8.14
C THR A 95 -29.43 -3.28 8.42
N THR A 96 -29.71 -2.79 9.64
CA THR A 96 -29.43 -1.41 10.03
C THR A 96 -27.93 -1.11 10.00
N ILE A 97 -27.09 -2.01 10.52
CA ILE A 97 -25.62 -1.88 10.45
C ILE A 97 -25.17 -1.79 8.98
N SER A 98 -25.68 -2.69 8.12
CA SER A 98 -25.32 -2.75 6.71
C SER A 98 -25.77 -1.55 5.89
N GLN A 99 -26.97 -1.03 6.14
CA GLN A 99 -27.58 0.05 5.35
C GLN A 99 -27.35 1.46 5.92
N THR A 100 -26.94 1.58 7.20
CA THR A 100 -26.77 2.87 7.87
C THR A 100 -25.34 3.05 8.38
N SER A 101 -24.92 2.22 9.36
CA SER A 101 -23.62 2.40 10.03
C SER A 101 -22.44 2.17 9.07
N HIS A 102 -22.52 1.15 8.21
CA HIS A 102 -21.45 0.84 7.27
C HIS A 102 -21.26 1.90 6.17
N PRO A 103 -22.31 2.41 5.49
CA PRO A 103 -22.17 3.52 4.55
C PRO A 103 -21.57 4.78 5.19
N GLN A 104 -22.01 5.14 6.40
CA GLN A 104 -21.46 6.27 7.15
C GLN A 104 -19.98 6.07 7.49
N PHE A 105 -19.61 4.88 7.99
CA PHE A 105 -18.22 4.49 8.20
C PHE A 105 -17.41 4.64 6.90
N ASN A 106 -17.92 4.10 5.79
CA ASN A 106 -17.22 4.10 4.51
C ASN A 106 -16.97 5.51 3.97
N GLU A 107 -17.96 6.40 4.09
CA GLU A 107 -17.83 7.81 3.69
C GLU A 107 -16.75 8.53 4.51
N ILE A 108 -16.87 8.46 5.85
CA ILE A 108 -15.95 9.13 6.77
C ILE A 108 -14.53 8.57 6.60
N TYR A 109 -14.37 7.26 6.56
CA TYR A 109 -13.09 6.58 6.38
C TYR A 109 -12.44 6.96 5.04
N THR A 110 -13.23 6.97 3.96
CA THR A 110 -12.72 7.32 2.63
C THR A 110 -12.21 8.76 2.61
N ARG A 111 -12.97 9.70 3.19
CA ARG A 111 -12.62 11.12 3.20
C ARG A 111 -11.43 11.44 4.11
N THR A 112 -11.35 10.82 5.27
CA THR A 112 -10.42 11.23 6.35
C THR A 112 -9.15 10.38 6.43
N VAL A 113 -9.19 9.16 5.89
CA VAL A 113 -8.05 8.23 5.93
C VAL A 113 -7.55 7.93 4.52
N LEU A 114 -8.41 7.42 3.62
CA LEU A 114 -7.96 6.98 2.30
C LEU A 114 -7.55 8.12 1.38
N GLN A 115 -8.35 9.17 1.25
CA GLN A 115 -8.07 10.28 0.34
C GLN A 115 -6.75 11.00 0.71
N PRO A 116 -6.49 11.37 1.97
CA PRO A 116 -5.21 11.98 2.35
C PRO A 116 -4.01 11.04 2.10
N MET A 117 -4.13 9.76 2.45
CA MET A 117 -3.08 8.77 2.16
C MET A 117 -2.84 8.61 0.65
N ALA A 118 -3.90 8.56 -0.16
CA ALA A 118 -3.82 8.46 -1.61
C ALA A 118 -3.12 9.69 -2.21
N GLN A 119 -3.50 10.88 -1.77
CA GLN A 119 -2.91 12.12 -2.21
C GLN A 119 -1.41 12.17 -1.87
N TYR A 120 -1.05 11.82 -0.63
CA TYR A 120 0.34 11.77 -0.20
C TYR A 120 1.17 10.78 -1.02
N CYS A 121 0.66 9.57 -1.23
CA CYS A 121 1.31 8.56 -2.07
C CYS A 121 1.40 9.00 -3.54
N GLY A 122 0.49 9.86 -4.00
CA GLY A 122 0.46 10.41 -5.35
C GLY A 122 1.68 11.28 -5.70
N TYR A 123 2.37 11.86 -4.72
CA TYR A 123 3.61 12.61 -4.95
C TYR A 123 4.83 11.72 -5.18
N LEU A 124 4.84 10.51 -4.62
CA LEU A 124 6.02 9.62 -4.64
C LEU A 124 6.53 9.29 -6.05
N PRO A 125 5.68 9.00 -7.05
CA PRO A 125 6.15 8.70 -8.40
C PRO A 125 6.91 9.84 -9.08
N GLU A 126 6.62 11.09 -8.74
CA GLU A 126 7.33 12.25 -9.31
C GLU A 126 8.75 12.34 -8.77
N PHE A 127 8.93 12.15 -7.46
CA PHE A 127 10.26 12.06 -6.84
C PHE A 127 11.05 10.87 -7.38
N GLU A 128 10.39 9.73 -7.59
CA GLU A 128 11.04 8.55 -8.16
C GLU A 128 11.54 8.80 -9.59
N LYS A 129 10.74 9.49 -10.42
CA LYS A 129 11.15 9.91 -11.76
C LYS A 129 12.34 10.88 -11.70
N ALA A 130 12.31 11.85 -10.79
CA ALA A 130 13.38 12.82 -10.62
C ALA A 130 14.69 12.15 -10.15
N ILE A 131 14.64 11.20 -9.23
CA ILE A 131 15.81 10.41 -8.79
C ILE A 131 16.40 9.62 -9.96
N LYS A 132 15.55 8.94 -10.76
CA LYS A 132 16.01 8.24 -11.98
C LYS A 132 16.65 9.19 -12.97
N LYS A 133 16.06 10.38 -13.16
CA LYS A 133 16.60 11.41 -14.06
C LYS A 133 17.95 11.93 -13.58
N ARG A 134 18.13 12.14 -12.28
CA ARG A 134 19.41 12.55 -11.68
C ARG A 134 20.49 11.50 -11.92
N LYS A 135 20.18 10.21 -11.76
CA LYS A 135 21.13 9.12 -12.09
C LYS A 135 21.53 9.13 -13.56
N GLN A 136 20.57 9.33 -14.47
CA GLN A 136 20.87 9.48 -15.89
C GLN A 136 21.80 10.68 -16.18
N LEU A 137 21.55 11.83 -15.55
CA LEU A 137 22.39 13.02 -15.71
C LEU A 137 23.81 12.79 -15.15
N ALA A 138 23.96 12.00 -14.08
CA ALA A 138 25.28 11.62 -13.58
C ALA A 138 26.05 10.75 -14.59
N ASP A 139 25.37 9.78 -15.23
CA ASP A 139 25.97 8.96 -16.28
C ASP A 139 26.36 9.80 -17.51
N ASP A 140 25.52 10.77 -17.89
CA ASP A 140 25.77 11.66 -19.02
C ASP A 140 26.94 12.61 -18.74
N LEU A 141 27.05 13.14 -17.52
CA LEU A 141 28.21 13.89 -17.07
C LEU A 141 29.50 13.05 -17.13
N GLU A 142 29.46 11.80 -16.66
CA GLU A 142 30.63 10.93 -16.73
C GLU A 142 31.06 10.67 -18.18
N LYS A 143 30.10 10.48 -19.09
CA LYS A 143 30.38 10.34 -20.53
C LYS A 143 31.03 11.61 -21.10
N ALA A 144 30.52 12.80 -20.76
CA ALA A 144 31.08 14.07 -21.20
C ALA A 144 32.53 14.25 -20.72
N ARG A 145 32.80 13.96 -19.43
CA ARG A 145 34.16 14.01 -18.85
C ARG A 145 35.12 13.04 -19.53
N ARG A 146 34.67 11.81 -19.85
CA ARG A 146 35.46 10.83 -20.61
C ARG A 146 35.74 11.31 -22.04
N GLN A 147 34.81 12.02 -22.68
CA GLN A 147 35.01 12.59 -24.01
C GLN A 147 36.03 13.73 -23.97
N LEU A 148 35.91 14.66 -23.01
CA LEU A 148 36.89 15.73 -22.80
C LEU A 148 38.31 15.18 -22.58
N SER A 149 38.45 14.17 -21.71
CA SER A 149 39.76 13.53 -21.47
C SER A 149 40.36 12.90 -22.74
N LYS A 150 39.53 12.30 -23.60
CA LYS A 150 39.98 11.76 -24.89
C LYS A 150 40.42 12.86 -25.84
N GLU A 151 39.70 13.98 -25.91
CA GLU A 151 40.07 15.10 -26.78
C GLU A 151 41.35 15.80 -26.32
N GLN A 152 41.51 16.01 -25.01
CA GLN A 152 42.76 16.51 -24.42
C GLN A 152 43.96 15.59 -24.70
N SER A 153 43.76 14.27 -24.78
CA SER A 153 44.84 13.31 -25.07
C SER A 153 45.29 13.29 -26.54
N LYS A 154 44.51 13.89 -27.47
CA LYS A 154 44.78 13.84 -28.92
C LYS A 154 45.76 14.92 -29.42
N SER A 155 46.54 15.56 -28.53
CA SER A 155 47.52 16.62 -28.80
C SER A 155 46.88 18.02 -29.05
N PRO A 156 47.58 19.15 -28.75
CA PRO A 156 47.00 20.51 -28.67
C PRO A 156 46.58 21.16 -30.00
N GLU A 157 46.56 20.42 -31.11
CA GLU A 157 46.36 20.97 -32.46
C GLU A 157 44.90 21.29 -32.80
N ASP A 158 43.94 20.82 -31.98
CA ASP A 158 42.51 21.13 -32.13
C ASP A 158 41.93 21.84 -30.88
N PRO A 159 42.26 23.13 -30.68
CA PRO A 159 41.72 23.92 -29.58
C PRO A 159 40.19 24.07 -29.66
N SER A 160 39.60 23.96 -30.85
CA SER A 160 38.15 24.11 -31.05
C SER A 160 37.35 22.90 -30.57
N GLY A 161 37.87 21.68 -30.76
CA GLY A 161 37.26 20.45 -30.23
C GLY A 161 37.26 20.44 -28.70
N ILE A 162 38.41 20.76 -28.10
CA ILE A 162 38.56 20.83 -26.64
C ILE A 162 37.57 21.84 -26.04
N GLU A 163 37.47 23.05 -26.60
CA GLU A 163 36.52 24.07 -26.12
C GLU A 163 35.07 23.56 -26.17
N ARG A 164 34.68 22.84 -27.23
CA ARG A 164 33.35 22.26 -27.35
C ARG A 164 33.11 21.15 -26.32
N ALA A 165 34.08 20.27 -26.09
CA ALA A 165 33.97 19.23 -25.08
C ALA A 165 33.91 19.82 -23.65
N GLU A 166 34.60 20.93 -23.39
CA GLU A 166 34.49 21.67 -22.13
C GLU A 166 33.08 22.26 -21.94
N GLN A 167 32.49 22.86 -22.98
CA GLN A 167 31.11 23.34 -22.94
C GLN A 167 30.10 22.21 -22.68
N ASP A 168 30.29 21.04 -23.30
CA ASP A 168 29.42 19.87 -23.08
C ASP A 168 29.51 19.35 -21.63
N VAL A 169 30.71 19.33 -21.06
CA VAL A 169 30.91 19.00 -19.62
C VAL A 169 30.20 20.02 -18.74
N GLN A 170 30.42 21.31 -18.97
CA GLN A 170 29.80 22.38 -18.18
C GLN A 170 28.27 22.28 -18.19
N TYR A 171 27.68 22.07 -19.36
CA TYR A 171 26.23 21.88 -19.51
C TYR A 171 25.72 20.66 -18.71
N ALA A 172 26.42 19.52 -18.80
CA ALA A 172 26.06 18.31 -18.07
C ALA A 172 26.21 18.49 -16.54
N GLU A 173 27.24 19.22 -16.10
CA GLU A 173 27.46 19.55 -14.69
C GLU A 173 26.35 20.43 -14.15
N ASP A 174 25.97 21.49 -14.86
CA ASP A 174 24.92 22.42 -14.44
C ASP A 174 23.56 21.72 -14.35
N ALA A 175 23.22 20.89 -15.35
CA ALA A 175 21.99 20.11 -15.34
C ALA A 175 21.94 19.10 -14.17
N HIS A 176 23.03 18.36 -13.95
CA HIS A 176 23.14 17.42 -12.83
C HIS A 176 23.04 18.13 -11.48
N ASN A 177 23.84 19.18 -11.26
CA ASN A 177 23.93 19.90 -9.99
C ASN A 177 22.61 20.59 -9.63
N THR A 178 21.90 21.12 -10.62
CA THR A 178 20.57 21.74 -10.42
C THR A 178 19.56 20.73 -9.88
N LEU A 179 19.49 19.54 -10.50
CA LEU A 179 18.56 18.50 -10.06
C LEU A 179 19.00 17.88 -8.72
N ASN A 180 20.31 17.70 -8.52
CA ASN A 180 20.88 17.16 -7.29
C ASN A 180 20.51 18.04 -6.08
N ARG A 181 20.74 19.35 -6.17
CA ARG A 181 20.39 20.32 -5.13
C ARG A 181 18.89 20.35 -4.85
N THR A 182 18.08 20.31 -5.91
CA THR A 182 16.61 20.24 -5.78
C THR A 182 16.19 19.00 -4.99
N LEU A 183 16.72 17.81 -5.33
CA LEU A 183 16.35 16.57 -4.65
C LEU A 183 16.81 16.55 -3.19
N ILE A 184 18.02 17.04 -2.90
CA ILE A 184 18.54 17.17 -1.54
C ILE A 184 17.64 18.09 -0.69
N ALA A 185 17.11 19.16 -1.28
CA ALA A 185 16.24 20.11 -0.57
C ALA A 185 14.79 19.62 -0.41
N GLU A 186 14.23 18.96 -1.43
CA GLU A 186 12.80 18.60 -1.48
C GLU A 186 12.46 17.27 -0.79
N ILE A 187 13.35 16.27 -0.84
CA ILE A 187 13.10 14.98 -0.18
C ILE A 187 12.84 15.13 1.34
N PRO A 188 13.63 15.90 2.11
CA PRO A 188 13.34 16.14 3.52
C PRO A 188 11.98 16.78 3.76
N LYS A 189 11.55 17.71 2.89
CA LYS A 189 10.24 18.36 2.99
C LYS A 189 9.11 17.35 2.78
N LEU A 190 9.19 16.54 1.73
CA LEU A 190 8.24 15.44 1.48
C LEU A 190 8.14 14.50 2.68
N ILE A 191 9.28 14.12 3.26
CA ILE A 191 9.34 13.26 4.44
C ILE A 191 8.65 13.95 5.62
N ASN A 192 8.91 15.23 5.88
CA ASN A 192 8.31 15.96 7.00
C ASN A 192 6.80 16.15 6.83
N THR A 193 6.32 16.33 5.60
CA THR A 193 4.89 16.41 5.29
C THR A 193 4.11 15.19 5.78
N ARG A 194 4.75 14.01 5.88
CA ARG A 194 4.11 12.78 6.37
C ARG A 194 3.36 12.99 7.67
N VAL A 195 3.90 13.76 8.62
CA VAL A 195 3.31 13.98 9.95
C VAL A 195 1.92 14.61 9.83
N TYR A 196 1.79 15.61 8.96
CA TYR A 196 0.53 16.32 8.72
C TYR A 196 -0.52 15.48 8.01
N VAL A 197 -0.14 14.33 7.43
CA VAL A 197 -1.08 13.41 6.79
C VAL A 197 -1.35 12.21 7.71
N THR A 198 -0.31 11.58 8.25
CA THR A 198 -0.43 10.35 9.03
C THR A 198 -1.13 10.58 10.35
N ASP A 199 -0.78 11.62 11.09
CA ASP A 199 -1.30 11.84 12.44
C ASP A 199 -2.81 12.08 12.44
N PRO A 200 -3.36 13.03 11.65
CA PRO A 200 -4.80 13.23 11.58
C PRO A 200 -5.54 12.04 10.94
N SER A 201 -4.94 11.35 9.97
CA SER A 201 -5.56 10.14 9.39
C SER A 201 -5.61 8.98 10.38
N PHE A 202 -4.60 8.78 11.22
CA PHE A 202 -4.63 7.76 12.28
C PHE A 202 -5.62 8.12 13.40
N GLU A 203 -5.70 9.39 13.78
CA GLU A 203 -6.70 9.84 14.74
C GLU A 203 -8.12 9.63 14.20
N ALA A 204 -8.37 10.04 12.95
CA ALA A 204 -9.64 9.83 12.28
C ALA A 204 -9.97 8.34 12.12
N PHE A 205 -8.97 7.50 11.81
CA PHE A 205 -9.10 6.06 11.75
C PHE A 205 -9.65 5.49 13.06
N VAL A 206 -9.00 5.77 14.20
CA VAL A 206 -9.43 5.26 15.52
C VAL A 206 -10.83 5.77 15.88
N LYS A 207 -11.13 7.05 15.65
CA LYS A 207 -12.45 7.63 15.92
C LYS A 207 -13.54 6.97 15.06
N THR A 208 -13.26 6.73 13.79
CA THR A 208 -14.19 6.09 12.86
C THR A 208 -14.46 4.65 13.24
N GLN A 209 -13.44 3.91 13.71
CA GLN A 209 -13.61 2.58 14.27
C GLN A 209 -14.50 2.59 15.51
N LEU A 210 -14.19 3.46 16.47
CA LEU A 210 -14.94 3.57 17.72
C LEU A 210 -16.42 3.85 17.44
N GLN A 211 -16.71 4.80 16.54
CA GLN A 211 -18.07 5.13 16.14
C GLN A 211 -18.78 3.91 15.53
N PHE A 212 -18.18 3.27 14.52
CA PHE A 212 -18.79 2.14 13.83
C PHE A 212 -19.10 0.96 14.77
N PHE A 213 -18.16 0.60 15.64
CA PHE A 213 -18.36 -0.50 16.59
C PHE A 213 -19.32 -0.14 17.71
N SER A 214 -19.36 1.11 18.17
CA SER A 214 -20.33 1.57 19.16
C SER A 214 -21.76 1.53 18.60
N ASP A 215 -21.96 2.02 17.38
CA ASP A 215 -23.25 1.97 16.69
C ASP A 215 -23.69 0.53 16.44
N SER A 216 -22.76 -0.33 16.02
CA SER A 216 -23.03 -1.75 15.80
C SER A 216 -23.43 -2.46 17.09
N LEU A 217 -22.73 -2.17 18.20
CA LEU A 217 -23.06 -2.72 19.51
C LEU A 217 -24.43 -2.25 19.99
N GLN A 218 -24.77 -0.98 19.80
CA GLN A 218 -26.08 -0.43 20.17
C GLN A 218 -27.21 -1.11 19.39
N ASN A 219 -27.03 -1.34 18.08
CA ASN A 219 -27.99 -2.09 17.26
C ASN A 219 -28.14 -3.53 17.76
N MET A 220 -27.04 -4.18 18.17
CA MET A 220 -27.07 -5.56 18.69
C MET A 220 -27.62 -5.69 20.11
N ALA A 221 -27.57 -4.65 20.94
CA ALA A 221 -28.12 -4.67 22.29
C ALA A 221 -29.63 -4.99 22.30
N VAL A 222 -30.37 -4.60 21.25
CA VAL A 222 -31.80 -4.94 21.08
C VAL A 222 -32.00 -6.45 20.93
N VAL A 223 -31.05 -7.15 20.31
CA VAL A 223 -31.07 -8.61 20.15
C VAL A 223 -30.84 -9.28 21.50
N GLN A 224 -29.88 -8.77 22.28
CA GLN A 224 -29.55 -9.29 23.63
C GLN A 224 -30.76 -9.28 24.56
N GLN A 225 -31.59 -8.25 24.51
CA GLN A 225 -32.80 -8.15 25.33
C GLN A 225 -33.88 -9.18 24.96
N ARG A 226 -33.81 -9.76 23.75
CA ARG A 226 -34.79 -10.71 23.22
C ARG A 226 -34.30 -12.15 23.22
N LEU A 227 -33.01 -12.36 23.51
CA LEU A 227 -32.46 -13.70 23.72
C LEU A 227 -33.06 -14.29 25.00
N PRO A 228 -33.49 -15.56 25.00
CA PRO A 228 -33.88 -16.23 26.22
C PRO A 228 -32.70 -16.22 27.21
N SER A 229 -32.99 -15.99 28.50
CA SER A 229 -31.97 -16.08 29.54
C SER A 229 -31.32 -17.47 29.50
N VAL A 230 -30.08 -17.54 29.04
CA VAL A 230 -29.26 -18.75 29.13
C VAL A 230 -29.01 -19.00 30.61
N GLY A 231 -29.40 -20.19 31.09
CA GLY A 231 -29.54 -20.46 32.51
C GLY A 231 -28.21 -20.79 33.19
N GLY A 232 -27.47 -19.78 33.66
CA GLY A 232 -26.37 -19.95 34.63
C GLY A 232 -25.14 -20.77 34.17
N PRO A 233 -24.06 -20.77 34.97
CA PRO A 233 -22.71 -21.20 34.56
C PRO A 233 -22.52 -22.71 34.28
N GLY A 234 -23.59 -23.52 34.30
CA GLY A 234 -23.56 -24.95 33.93
C GLY A 234 -24.02 -25.23 32.49
N ASP A 235 -24.60 -24.24 31.80
CA ASP A 235 -25.19 -24.40 30.46
C ASP A 235 -24.15 -24.14 29.34
N ASP A 236 -23.10 -23.37 29.63
CA ASP A 236 -22.03 -23.04 28.67
C ASP A 236 -21.23 -24.27 28.24
N SER A 237 -20.91 -25.21 29.14
CA SER A 237 -20.18 -26.44 28.75
C SER A 237 -21.03 -27.36 27.86
N VAL A 238 -22.35 -27.36 28.07
CA VAL A 238 -23.31 -28.16 27.28
C VAL A 238 -23.51 -27.51 25.91
N LEU A 239 -23.54 -26.18 25.84
CA LEU A 239 -23.54 -25.42 24.60
C LEU A 239 -22.25 -25.61 23.82
N ASP A 240 -21.09 -25.55 24.48
CA ASP A 240 -19.78 -25.79 23.86
C ASP A 240 -19.68 -27.21 23.28
N GLU A 241 -20.12 -28.23 24.03
CA GLU A 241 -20.13 -29.62 23.56
C GLU A 241 -21.09 -29.82 22.37
N ARG A 242 -22.22 -29.09 22.36
CA ARG A 242 -23.14 -29.05 21.20
C ARG A 242 -22.54 -28.34 19.99
N ILE A 243 -21.89 -27.19 20.20
CA ILE A 243 -21.22 -26.43 19.14
C ILE A 243 -20.10 -27.27 18.54
N GLU A 244 -19.30 -27.95 19.36
CA GLU A 244 -18.22 -28.81 18.89
C GLU A 244 -18.74 -30.00 18.08
N ASN A 245 -19.83 -30.63 18.52
CA ASN A 245 -20.52 -31.67 17.74
C ASN A 245 -21.05 -31.15 16.39
N VAL A 246 -21.71 -29.99 16.36
CA VAL A 246 -22.23 -29.40 15.12
C VAL A 246 -21.08 -29.01 14.19
N MET A 247 -20.00 -28.42 14.70
CA MET A 247 -18.82 -28.06 13.93
C MET A 247 -18.11 -29.31 13.37
N SER A 248 -18.08 -30.41 14.12
CA SER A 248 -17.62 -31.72 13.63
C SER A 248 -18.48 -32.24 12.48
N GLN A 249 -19.81 -32.13 12.60
CA GLN A 249 -20.74 -32.50 11.52
C GLN A 249 -20.56 -31.62 10.28
N VAL A 250 -20.42 -30.30 10.43
CA VAL A 250 -20.15 -29.38 9.31
C VAL A 250 -18.83 -29.72 8.61
N ARG A 251 -17.77 -30.04 9.38
CA ARG A 251 -16.50 -30.52 8.81
C ARG A 251 -16.66 -31.85 8.07
N SER A 252 -17.51 -32.75 8.57
CA SER A 252 -17.80 -34.03 7.90
C SER A 252 -18.63 -33.87 6.61
N LEU A 253 -19.39 -32.78 6.47
CA LEU A 253 -20.16 -32.47 5.26
C LEU A 253 -19.29 -31.87 4.14
N ASN A 254 -18.06 -31.45 4.42
CA ASN A 254 -17.09 -30.97 3.42
C ASN A 254 -16.42 -32.10 2.60
N ILE A 255 -17.00 -33.31 2.56
CA ILE A 255 -16.56 -34.40 1.68
C ILE A 255 -17.09 -34.13 0.26
N CYS A 256 -16.53 -33.09 -0.37
CA CYS A 256 -16.43 -32.93 -1.81
C CYS A 256 -15.16 -32.13 -2.09
N THR A 257 -14.01 -32.69 -1.72
CA THR A 257 -12.85 -32.62 -2.60
C THR A 257 -13.27 -33.21 -3.95
N LEU A 258 -13.72 -32.36 -4.87
CA LEU A 258 -13.77 -32.69 -6.29
C LEU A 258 -12.32 -32.95 -6.73
N ASN A 259 -11.90 -34.20 -6.60
CA ASN A 259 -10.84 -34.76 -7.43
C ASN A 259 -11.47 -35.11 -8.78
N VAL A 260 -11.51 -34.13 -9.69
CA VAL A 260 -11.35 -34.31 -11.15
C VAL A 260 -10.64 -33.08 -11.68
#